data_AF-A0A3N2CQT3-F1
#
_entry.id   AF-A0A3N2CQT3-F1
#
_cell.length_a   1.000
_cell.length_b   1.000
_cell.length_c   1.000
_cell.angle_alpha   90.00
_cell.angle_beta   90.00
_cell.angle_gamma   90.00
#
_symmetry.space_group_name_H-M   'P 1'
#
loop_
_entity.id
_entity.type
_entity.pdbx_description
1 polymer ?
#
loop_
_entity_poly.entity_id
_entity_poly.type
_entity_poly.pdbx_seq_one_letter_code
_entity_poly.pdbx_strand_id
1 'polypeptide(L)'
;MSEDKAQQDQQATHDQGESPDFDGDGHSEEGTILDDGGVDTDERAGRSQGIDTESEPDEDTKQEMEEERERRLDPENRPDNAEIDNTQRDFDVDRGKFTDRDDYDESDPAPYADEQDPESSAAEDEDAED
;
A
#
# COMPACT_ATOMS: atom_id res chain seq x y z
N MET A 1 59.93 20.00 11.29
CA MET A 1 60.52 20.17 9.96
C MET A 1 60.82 18.75 9.50
N SER A 2 59.90 18.10 8.78
CA SER A 2 59.58 18.22 7.33
C SER A 2 60.26 17.07 6.57
N GLU A 3 59.76 16.77 5.36
CA GLU A 3 60.18 15.73 4.41
C GLU A 3 59.46 14.38 4.63
N ASP A 4 58.84 13.72 3.64
CA ASP A 4 58.66 14.04 2.23
C ASP A 4 57.55 13.14 1.65
N LYS A 5 56.87 13.64 0.60
CA LYS A 5 55.91 12.89 -0.21
C LYS A 5 56.68 12.23 -1.36
N ALA A 6 56.67 10.91 -1.47
CA ALA A 6 56.98 10.18 -2.71
C ALA A 6 56.21 8.84 -2.69
N GLN A 7 55.17 8.63 -3.50
CA GLN A 7 55.18 8.26 -4.93
C GLN A 7 55.69 6.84 -5.21
N GLN A 8 54.78 5.99 -5.73
CA GLN A 8 54.89 4.80 -6.61
C GLN A 8 53.86 3.75 -6.15
N ASP A 9 52.95 3.21 -6.95
CA ASP A 9 52.90 2.84 -8.37
C ASP A 9 51.40 2.82 -8.76
N GLN A 10 50.89 3.63 -9.69
CA GLN A 10 50.78 3.35 -11.13
C GLN A 10 50.68 1.87 -11.52
N GLN A 11 49.46 1.31 -11.56
CA GLN A 11 49.03 0.53 -12.73
C GLN A 11 47.57 0.87 -13.05
N ALA A 12 47.42 1.68 -14.09
CA ALA A 12 46.21 1.74 -14.89
C ALA A 12 46.13 0.44 -15.70
N THR A 13 45.14 -0.39 -15.41
CA THR A 13 44.61 -1.35 -16.38
C THR A 13 43.26 -0.86 -16.83
N HIS A 14 43.30 -0.27 -18.02
CA HIS A 14 42.19 -0.13 -18.93
C HIS A 14 41.68 -1.53 -19.30
N ASP A 15 40.45 -1.85 -18.89
CA ASP A 15 39.67 -2.97 -19.42
C ASP A 15 38.19 -2.53 -19.38
N GLN A 16 37.80 -1.79 -20.41
CA GLN A 16 36.72 -2.19 -21.34
C GLN A 16 35.51 -2.76 -20.58
N GLY A 17 34.40 -2.03 -20.44
CA GLY A 17 33.60 -1.72 -21.61
C GLY A 17 32.82 -2.93 -22.13
N GLU A 18 32.53 -3.95 -21.31
CA GLU A 18 31.50 -4.95 -21.63
C GLU A 18 30.20 -4.56 -20.92
N SER A 19 29.39 -3.78 -21.64
CA SER A 19 27.94 -3.86 -21.52
C SER A 19 27.52 -5.31 -21.69
N PRO A 20 26.67 -5.90 -20.83
CA PRO A 20 26.07 -7.19 -21.15
C PRO A 20 25.27 -6.99 -22.44
N ASP A 21 25.76 -7.55 -23.53
CA ASP A 21 25.00 -7.79 -24.75
C ASP A 21 23.82 -8.67 -24.33
N PHE A 22 22.70 -8.01 -24.01
CA PHE A 22 21.41 -8.66 -23.92
C PHE A 22 21.06 -9.01 -25.37
N ASP A 23 21.49 -10.19 -25.81
CA ASP A 23 21.08 -10.80 -27.07
C ASP A 23 19.55 -10.75 -27.11
N GLY A 24 19.07 -9.75 -27.85
CA GLY A 24 17.66 -9.57 -28.16
C GLY A 24 17.23 -10.67 -29.10
N ASP A 25 16.95 -11.84 -28.54
CA ASP A 25 16.07 -12.81 -29.17
C ASP A 25 14.64 -12.34 -28.89
N GLY A 26 14.03 -11.82 -29.95
CA GLY A 26 12.74 -11.16 -29.93
C GLY A 26 11.62 -12.08 -29.47
N HIS A 27 11.23 -11.96 -28.22
CA HIS A 27 9.89 -12.30 -27.79
C HIS A 27 9.04 -11.04 -27.87
N SER A 28 8.52 -10.80 -29.08
CA SER A 28 7.30 -10.02 -29.27
C SER A 28 6.14 -10.83 -28.70
N GLU A 29 6.07 -10.91 -27.38
CA GLU A 29 4.97 -11.55 -26.68
C GLU A 29 4.40 -10.51 -25.74
N GLU A 30 3.28 -9.94 -26.19
CA GLU A 30 2.15 -9.54 -25.36
C GLU A 30 2.33 -10.12 -23.95
N GLY A 31 2.67 -9.26 -22.98
CA GLY A 31 3.05 -9.67 -21.63
C GLY A 31 1.91 -10.41 -20.95
N THR A 32 1.85 -11.73 -21.14
CA THR A 32 0.99 -12.63 -20.40
C THR A 32 1.55 -12.68 -19.00
N ILE A 33 0.99 -11.84 -18.12
CA ILE A 33 1.21 -11.79 -16.66
C ILE A 33 0.81 -13.11 -15.94
N LEU A 34 0.62 -14.19 -16.71
CA LEU A 34 0.09 -15.48 -16.33
C LEU A 34 1.00 -16.57 -16.89
N ASP A 35 2.22 -16.67 -16.37
CA ASP A 35 2.97 -17.93 -16.41
C ASP A 35 3.59 -18.17 -15.03
N ASP A 36 3.00 -19.15 -14.35
CA ASP A 36 3.48 -19.84 -13.14
C ASP A 36 3.70 -19.01 -11.86
N GLY A 37 2.60 -18.50 -11.27
CA GLY A 37 2.66 -17.98 -9.89
C GLY A 37 1.53 -17.06 -9.43
N GLY A 38 0.52 -16.81 -10.25
CA GLY A 38 -0.69 -16.10 -9.83
C GLY A 38 -1.35 -16.84 -8.68
N VAL A 39 -1.25 -16.29 -7.46
CA VAL A 39 -1.94 -16.84 -6.30
C VAL A 39 -3.43 -16.61 -6.52
N ASP A 40 -4.17 -17.67 -6.85
CA ASP A 40 -5.63 -17.70 -6.82
C ASP A 40 -6.10 -17.27 -5.43
N THR A 41 -6.47 -16.00 -5.31
CA THR A 41 -6.86 -15.38 -4.03
C THR A 41 -8.26 -15.79 -3.59
N ASP A 42 -9.08 -16.35 -4.47
CA ASP A 42 -10.45 -16.74 -4.22
C ASP A 42 -10.55 -18.01 -3.34
N GLU A 43 -9.65 -18.98 -3.50
CA GLU A 43 -9.57 -20.14 -2.59
C GLU A 43 -8.69 -19.93 -1.35
N ARG A 44 -7.81 -18.91 -1.36
CA ARG A 44 -6.94 -18.60 -0.22
C ARG A 44 -7.64 -17.78 0.87
N ALA A 45 -8.57 -16.89 0.52
CA ALA A 45 -9.25 -16.05 1.50
C ALA A 45 -10.13 -16.84 2.50
N GLY A 46 -10.52 -18.08 2.17
CA GLY A 46 -11.25 -19.01 3.05
C GLY A 46 -10.38 -20.05 3.75
N ARG A 47 -9.09 -20.17 3.39
CA ARG A 47 -8.11 -20.95 4.16
C ARG A 47 -7.49 -20.02 5.20
N SER A 48 -8.22 -19.79 6.29
CA SER A 48 -7.56 -19.42 7.54
C SER A 48 -6.38 -20.38 7.71
N GLN A 49 -5.20 -19.87 8.05
CA GLN A 49 -3.99 -20.68 8.23
C GLN A 49 -4.14 -21.59 9.47
N GLY A 50 -5.21 -22.39 9.58
CA GLY A 50 -5.56 -23.16 10.77
C GLY A 50 -5.71 -22.33 12.05
N ILE A 51 -5.72 -20.99 11.95
CA ILE A 51 -5.93 -20.11 13.09
C ILE A 51 -7.43 -20.02 13.30
N ASP A 52 -7.88 -20.73 14.32
CA ASP A 52 -9.24 -20.69 14.80
C ASP A 52 -9.50 -19.28 15.37
N THR A 53 -10.32 -18.49 14.68
CA THR A 53 -10.61 -17.09 15.07
C THR A 53 -11.47 -16.99 16.32
N GLU A 54 -12.04 -18.10 16.78
CA GLU A 54 -12.85 -18.18 17.99
C GLU A 54 -12.01 -18.56 19.22
N SER A 55 -10.79 -19.03 19.01
CA SER A 55 -9.85 -19.42 20.06
C SER A 55 -8.97 -18.24 20.46
N GLU A 56 -8.97 -17.90 21.75
CA GLU A 56 -8.05 -16.91 22.30
C GLU A 56 -6.59 -17.43 22.23
N PRO A 57 -5.60 -16.55 22.01
CA PRO A 57 -4.20 -16.91 22.13
C PRO A 57 -3.87 -17.33 23.57
N ASP A 58 -2.87 -18.19 23.72
CA ASP A 58 -2.32 -18.54 25.03
C ASP A 58 -1.73 -17.32 25.76
N GLU A 59 -1.54 -17.44 27.08
CA GLU A 59 -1.11 -16.31 27.93
C GLU A 59 0.24 -15.72 27.50
N ASP A 60 1.20 -16.56 27.11
CA ASP A 60 2.50 -16.11 26.61
C ASP A 60 2.35 -15.32 25.30
N THR A 61 1.61 -15.85 24.33
CA THR A 61 1.33 -15.15 23.07
C THR A 61 0.58 -13.83 23.29
N LYS A 62 -0.40 -13.82 24.21
CA LYS A 62 -1.15 -12.63 24.56
C LYS A 62 -0.25 -11.55 25.16
N GLN A 63 0.70 -11.95 26.01
CA GLN A 63 1.68 -11.04 26.58
C GLN A 63 2.61 -10.47 25.49
N GLU A 64 3.13 -11.29 24.58
CA GLU A 64 3.97 -10.81 23.48
C GLU A 64 3.23 -9.80 22.58
N MET A 65 1.96 -10.06 22.27
CA MET A 65 1.12 -9.14 21.50
C MET A 65 0.86 -7.81 22.25
N GLU A 66 0.67 -7.86 23.57
CA GLU A 66 0.43 -6.65 24.36
C GLU A 66 1.70 -5.80 24.49
N GLU A 67 2.86 -6.43 24.69
CA GLU A 67 4.16 -5.76 24.70
C GLU A 67 4.48 -5.11 23.33
N GLU A 68 4.21 -5.82 22.22
CA GLU A 68 4.39 -5.26 20.88
C GLU A 68 3.44 -4.09 20.62
N ARG A 69 2.18 -4.24 21.03
CA ARG A 69 1.17 -3.19 20.92
C ARG A 69 1.56 -1.95 21.72
N GLU A 70 2.00 -2.11 22.96
CA GLU A 70 2.45 -1.01 23.81
C GLU A 70 3.63 -0.28 23.14
N ARG A 71 4.64 -1.04 22.69
CA ARG A 71 5.78 -0.46 21.97
C ARG A 71 5.36 0.34 20.74
N ARG A 72 4.41 -0.13 19.94
CA ARG A 72 3.98 0.58 18.72
C ARG A 72 3.08 1.78 18.99
N LEU A 73 2.27 1.70 20.03
CA LEU A 73 1.38 2.79 20.41
C LEU A 73 2.10 3.91 21.16
N ASP A 74 3.27 3.60 21.76
CA ASP A 74 4.14 4.56 22.44
C ASP A 74 4.48 5.75 21.52
N PRO A 75 4.18 6.99 21.94
CA PRO A 75 4.52 8.19 21.18
C PRO A 75 5.99 8.30 20.76
N GLU A 76 6.93 7.77 21.55
CA GLU A 76 8.37 7.79 21.23
C GLU A 76 8.74 6.86 20.06
N ASN A 77 7.90 5.85 19.79
CA ASN A 77 8.07 4.92 18.67
C ASN A 77 7.19 5.27 17.46
N ARG A 78 6.37 6.33 17.54
CA ARG A 78 5.58 6.80 16.40
C ARG A 78 6.49 7.56 15.42
N PRO A 79 6.35 7.33 14.11
CA PRO A 79 7.06 8.13 13.12
C PRO A 79 6.71 9.62 13.22
N ASP A 80 7.67 10.48 12.89
CA ASP A 80 7.43 11.91 12.75
C ASP A 80 6.34 12.17 11.70
N ASN A 81 5.36 13.02 12.03
CA ASN A 81 4.17 13.32 11.22
C ASN A 81 3.18 12.15 11.03
N ALA A 82 3.23 11.11 11.87
CA ALA A 82 2.21 10.06 11.86
C ALA A 82 0.82 10.58 12.28
N GLU A 83 0.77 11.64 13.09
CA GLU A 83 -0.48 12.26 13.53
C GLU A 83 -0.98 13.26 12.48
N ILE A 84 -2.06 12.88 11.79
CA ILE A 84 -2.76 13.73 10.83
C ILE A 84 -4.07 14.20 11.46
N ASP A 85 -4.23 15.51 11.60
CA ASP A 85 -5.49 16.09 12.08
C ASP A 85 -6.54 16.10 10.96
N ASN A 86 -7.54 15.24 11.10
CA ASN A 86 -8.69 15.17 10.19
C ASN A 86 -9.94 15.85 10.76
N THR A 87 -9.87 16.51 11.93
CA THR A 87 -11.05 17.07 12.61
C THR A 87 -11.69 18.25 11.88
N GLN A 88 -10.96 18.89 10.97
CA GLN A 88 -11.44 20.01 10.15
C GLN A 88 -11.77 19.63 8.70
N ARG A 89 -11.84 18.33 8.40
CA ARG A 89 -12.08 17.83 7.04
C ARG A 89 -13.39 17.07 7.00
N ASP A 90 -14.19 17.32 5.97
CA ASP A 90 -15.43 16.59 5.74
C ASP A 90 -15.16 15.32 4.92
N PHE A 91 -15.66 14.19 5.39
CA PHE A 91 -15.53 12.89 4.75
C PHE A 91 -16.89 12.44 4.21
N ASP A 92 -16.98 12.28 2.89
CA ASP A 92 -18.12 11.66 2.22
C ASP A 92 -18.00 10.14 2.35
N VAL A 93 -18.95 9.55 3.11
CA VAL A 93 -18.97 8.11 3.41
C VAL A 93 -19.37 7.29 2.19
N ASP A 94 -20.27 7.81 1.36
CA ASP A 94 -20.80 7.11 0.19
C ASP A 94 -19.72 6.99 -0.89
N ARG A 95 -18.96 8.08 -1.07
CA ARG A 95 -17.84 8.13 -2.03
C ARG A 95 -16.53 7.62 -1.45
N GLY A 96 -16.42 7.51 -0.13
CA GLY A 96 -15.19 7.09 0.56
C GLY A 96 -14.04 8.08 0.40
N LYS A 97 -14.33 9.37 0.21
CA LYS A 97 -13.36 10.43 -0.08
C LYS A 97 -13.57 11.63 0.83
N PHE A 98 -12.51 12.40 1.06
CA PHE A 98 -12.66 13.72 1.67
C PHE A 98 -13.08 14.74 0.60
N THR A 99 -13.97 15.66 0.96
CA THR A 99 -14.56 16.65 0.04
C THR A 99 -13.59 17.77 -0.34
N ASP A 100 -12.50 17.93 0.43
CA ASP A 100 -11.49 18.98 0.26
C ASP A 100 -10.39 18.64 -0.77
N ARG A 101 -10.47 17.47 -1.41
CA ARG A 101 -9.48 17.01 -2.39
C ARG A 101 -9.76 17.50 -3.79
N ASP A 102 -8.70 17.75 -4.56
CA ASP A 102 -8.80 18.14 -5.97
C ASP A 102 -9.47 17.05 -6.86
N ASP A 103 -9.44 15.79 -6.42
CA ASP A 103 -10.06 14.65 -7.12
C ASP A 103 -11.48 14.30 -6.63
N TYR A 104 -12.09 15.16 -5.82
CA TYR A 104 -13.48 15.02 -5.40
C TYR A 104 -14.41 15.63 -6.47
N ASP A 105 -15.19 14.77 -7.13
CA ASP A 105 -16.30 15.17 -8.00
C ASP A 105 -17.60 14.60 -7.41
N GLU A 106 -18.51 15.50 -7.05
CA GLU A 106 -19.83 15.11 -6.53
C GLU A 106 -20.68 14.40 -7.59
N SER A 107 -20.39 14.66 -8.87
CA SER A 107 -21.07 14.04 -10.01
C SER A 107 -20.62 12.59 -10.25
N ASP A 108 -19.48 12.19 -9.68
CA ASP A 108 -19.01 10.81 -9.81
C ASP A 108 -19.94 9.87 -9.01
N PRO A 109 -20.35 8.74 -9.60
CA PRO A 109 -21.16 7.76 -8.91
C PRO A 109 -20.38 7.17 -7.73
N ALA A 110 -21.05 7.03 -6.58
CA ALA A 110 -20.47 6.41 -5.40
C ALA A 110 -20.01 4.96 -5.74
N PRO A 111 -18.73 4.62 -5.50
CA PRO A 111 -18.15 3.35 -5.94
C PRO A 111 -18.73 2.13 -5.22
N TYR A 112 -19.39 2.34 -4.08
CA TYR A 112 -20.01 1.30 -3.26
C TYR A 112 -21.51 1.51 -3.07
N ALA A 113 -22.16 2.28 -3.94
CA ALA A 113 -23.62 2.39 -3.93
C ALA A 113 -24.22 1.00 -4.19
N ASP A 114 -24.81 0.41 -3.14
CA ASP A 114 -25.60 -0.80 -3.27
C ASP A 114 -26.95 -0.38 -3.88
N GLU A 115 -27.20 -0.84 -5.12
CA GLU A 115 -28.47 -0.63 -5.83
C GLU A 115 -29.67 -1.23 -5.08
N GLN A 116 -29.42 -2.11 -4.10
CA GLN A 116 -30.44 -2.70 -3.23
C GLN A 116 -30.52 -2.04 -1.84
N ASP A 117 -29.69 -1.04 -1.55
CA ASP A 117 -29.84 -0.24 -0.34
C ASP A 117 -30.99 0.78 -0.55
N PRO A 118 -32.14 0.62 0.15
CA PRO A 118 -33.25 1.53 0.00
C PRO A 118 -32.93 2.96 0.44
N GLU A 119 -31.86 3.17 1.23
CA GLU A 119 -31.43 4.50 1.67
C GLU A 119 -30.49 5.19 0.66
N SER A 120 -29.88 4.45 -0.29
CA SER A 120 -28.92 5.00 -1.27
C SER A 120 -29.58 5.76 -2.43
N SER A 121 -30.89 5.56 -2.65
CA SER A 121 -31.65 6.09 -3.79
C SER A 121 -32.54 7.31 -3.48
N ALA A 122 -32.46 7.87 -2.27
CA ALA A 122 -33.38 8.92 -1.80
C ALA A 122 -32.88 10.37 -1.99
N ALA A 123 -31.72 10.60 -2.60
CA ALA A 123 -31.13 11.94 -2.66
C ALA A 123 -31.59 12.84 -3.82
N GLU A 124 -32.30 12.34 -4.83
CA GLU A 124 -32.66 13.16 -6.00
C GLU A 124 -34.06 12.84 -6.56
N ASP A 125 -35.12 13.42 -5.98
CA ASP A 125 -36.31 13.91 -6.73
C ASP A 125 -37.25 14.72 -5.81
N GLU A 126 -36.77 15.83 -5.23
CA GLU A 126 -37.64 16.86 -4.63
C GLU A 126 -37.57 18.16 -5.45
N ASP A 127 -37.95 18.13 -6.74
CA ASP A 127 -38.41 19.34 -7.44
C ASP A 127 -39.29 18.99 -8.66
N ALA A 128 -40.57 18.70 -8.39
CA ALA A 128 -41.61 18.72 -9.42
C ALA A 128 -42.87 19.38 -8.87
N GLU A 129 -42.78 20.69 -8.63
CA GLU A 129 -43.93 21.58 -8.50
C GLU A 129 -44.42 22.00 -9.90
N ASP A 130 -45.61 21.54 -10.32
CA ASP A 130 -46.58 22.30 -11.14
C ASP A 130 -48.02 21.78 -10.93
#